data_AF-A0A1V3G9P1-F1
#
_entry.id   AF-A0A1V3G9P1-F1
#
_cell.length_a   1.000
_cell.length_b   1.000
_cell.length_c   1.000
_cell.angle_alpha   90.00
_cell.angle_beta   90.00
_cell.angle_gamma   90.00
#
_symmetry.space_group_name_H-M   'P 1'
#
loop_
_entity.id
_entity.type
_entity.pdbx_description
1 polymer ?
#
loop_
_entity_poly.entity_id
_entity_poly.type
_entity_poly.pdbx_seq_one_letter_code
_entity_poly.pdbx_strand_id
1 'polypeptide(L)'
;MDVLKPEIWEEEEITSTQFQILKTLSTREKWTVSEIADAMKVRASATTVIIDRLVKRGLVDRYRSELDRRIVYVHLNQAGLDAFEMIQEKRNGVLTKYMSQLTEKQLADMVECIEHLSSIVKN
;
A
#
# COMPACT_ATOMS: atom_id res chain seq x y z
N MET A 1 -7.16 10.32 1.74
CA MET A 1 -6.71 11.48 2.52
C MET A 1 -5.32 11.15 3.01
N ASP A 2 -4.31 11.42 2.18
CA ASP A 2 -2.91 11.17 2.55
C ASP A 2 -2.45 12.40 3.34
N VAL A 3 -2.38 12.24 4.66
CA VAL A 3 -1.98 13.30 5.60
C VAL A 3 -0.45 13.49 5.60
N LEU A 4 0.26 12.59 4.92
CA LEU A 4 1.69 12.65 4.67
C LEU A 4 1.89 13.31 3.30
N LYS A 5 2.69 14.38 3.29
CA LYS A 5 2.88 15.32 2.18
C LYS A 5 3.23 14.68 0.81
N PRO A 6 3.10 15.46 -0.29
CA PRO A 6 3.55 15.09 -1.65
C PRO A 6 5.02 14.65 -1.77
N GLU A 7 5.86 15.08 -0.83
CA GLU A 7 7.32 14.83 -0.77
C GLU A 7 7.69 13.34 -0.92
N ILE A 8 6.82 12.41 -0.53
CA ILE A 8 7.06 10.96 -0.64
C ILE A 8 6.85 10.44 -2.08
N TRP A 9 5.91 11.04 -2.83
CA TRP A 9 5.45 10.49 -4.11
C TRP A 9 6.20 11.08 -5.32
N GLU A 10 6.73 12.29 -5.17
CA GLU A 10 7.41 13.02 -6.26
C GLU A 10 8.75 12.41 -6.66
N GLU A 11 9.48 11.78 -5.73
CA GLU A 11 10.80 11.18 -6.00
C GLU A 11 10.73 9.80 -6.67
N GLU A 12 9.63 9.06 -6.49
CA GLU A 12 9.54 7.62 -6.84
C GLU A 12 8.61 7.36 -8.03
N GLU A 13 7.98 8.40 -8.60
CA GLU A 13 6.94 8.32 -9.63
C GLU A 13 5.78 7.35 -9.30
N ILE A 14 5.64 6.93 -8.03
CA ILE A 14 4.60 6.01 -7.55
C ILE A 14 3.50 6.83 -6.91
N THR A 15 2.26 6.65 -7.41
CA THR A 15 1.10 7.30 -6.79
C THR A 15 0.69 6.58 -5.50
N SER A 16 0.00 7.28 -4.59
CA SER A 16 -0.52 6.67 -3.35
C SER A 16 -1.35 5.40 -3.61
N THR A 17 -2.18 5.37 -4.66
CA THR A 17 -2.95 4.17 -5.03
C THR A 17 -2.07 3.02 -5.53
N GLN A 18 -1.05 3.29 -6.33
CA GLN A 18 -0.08 2.28 -6.75
C GLN A 18 0.67 1.71 -5.55
N PHE A 19 1.11 2.57 -4.63
CA PHE A 19 1.74 2.14 -3.39
C PHE A 19 0.82 1.27 -2.53
N GLN A 20 -0.48 1.61 -2.40
CA GLN A 20 -1.43 0.75 -1.69
C GLN A 20 -1.53 -0.64 -2.34
N ILE A 21 -1.51 -0.74 -3.67
CA ILE A 21 -1.47 -2.05 -4.34
C ILE A 21 -0.17 -2.79 -4.03
N LEU A 22 1.00 -2.13 -4.09
CA LEU A 22 2.27 -2.75 -3.72
C LEU A 22 2.23 -3.28 -2.28
N LYS A 23 1.71 -2.47 -1.34
CA LYS A 23 1.49 -2.87 0.06
C LYS A 23 0.54 -4.06 0.19
N THR A 24 -0.55 -4.10 -0.57
CA THR A 24 -1.47 -5.25 -0.57
C THR A 24 -0.75 -6.51 -1.05
N LEU A 25 -0.03 -6.41 -2.17
CA LEU A 25 0.71 -7.52 -2.75
C LEU A 25 1.83 -8.02 -1.84
N SER A 26 2.45 -7.18 -1.01
CA SER A 26 3.53 -7.58 -0.09
C SER A 26 3.07 -8.48 1.06
N THR A 27 1.76 -8.63 1.29
CA THR A 27 1.23 -9.38 2.45
C THR A 27 1.16 -10.89 2.25
N ARG A 28 1.23 -11.37 1.00
CA ARG A 28 1.25 -12.80 0.64
C ARG A 28 1.82 -13.01 -0.75
N GLU A 29 2.25 -14.23 -1.04
CA GLU A 29 2.97 -14.59 -2.28
C GLU A 29 2.27 -14.16 -3.58
N LYS A 30 0.94 -14.33 -3.68
CA LYS A 30 0.19 -14.00 -4.91
C LYS A 30 -1.26 -13.63 -4.63
N TRP A 31 -1.81 -12.83 -5.53
CA TRP A 31 -3.18 -12.34 -5.49
C TRP A 31 -3.85 -12.49 -6.85
N THR A 32 -5.16 -12.66 -6.88
CA THR A 32 -5.96 -12.44 -8.09
C THR A 32 -6.39 -10.98 -8.20
N VAL A 33 -6.69 -10.52 -9.41
CA VAL A 33 -7.18 -9.14 -9.64
C VAL A 33 -8.46 -8.84 -8.86
N SER A 34 -9.36 -9.82 -8.73
CA SER A 34 -10.59 -9.69 -7.93
C SER A 34 -10.28 -9.48 -6.46
N GLU A 35 -9.38 -10.28 -5.88
CA GLU A 35 -9.01 -10.13 -4.47
C GLU A 35 -8.33 -8.78 -4.20
N ILE A 36 -7.51 -8.29 -5.13
CA ILE A 36 -6.90 -6.95 -5.02
C ILE A 36 -7.99 -5.88 -5.07
N ALA A 37 -8.95 -6.00 -6.00
CA ALA A 37 -10.05 -5.05 -6.13
C ALA A 37 -10.91 -4.99 -4.86
N ASP A 38 -11.21 -6.14 -4.27
CA ASP A 38 -11.96 -6.27 -3.01
C ASP A 38 -11.19 -5.67 -1.84
N ALA A 39 -9.89 -6.00 -1.70
CA ALA A 39 -9.02 -5.45 -0.66
C ALA A 39 -8.90 -3.91 -0.76
N MET A 40 -8.84 -3.40 -1.99
CA MET A 40 -8.73 -1.97 -2.28
C MET A 40 -10.09 -1.24 -2.26
N LYS A 41 -11.22 -1.97 -2.15
CA LYS A 41 -12.59 -1.46 -2.24
C LYS A 41 -12.84 -0.63 -3.51
N VAL A 42 -12.31 -1.07 -4.65
CA VAL A 42 -12.47 -0.42 -5.96
C VAL A 42 -12.94 -1.41 -7.03
N ARG A 43 -13.36 -0.90 -8.20
CA ARG A 43 -13.80 -1.75 -9.32
C ARG A 43 -12.61 -2.49 -9.94
N ALA A 44 -12.82 -3.77 -10.30
CA ALA A 44 -11.80 -4.61 -10.94
C ALA A 44 -11.21 -4.01 -12.24
N SER A 45 -12.01 -3.25 -13.01
CA SER A 45 -11.54 -2.55 -14.21
C SER A 45 -10.50 -1.47 -13.88
N ALA A 46 -10.71 -0.70 -12.82
CA ALA A 46 -9.75 0.29 -12.34
C ALA A 46 -8.49 -0.39 -11.78
N THR A 47 -8.66 -1.47 -11.00
CA THR A 47 -7.54 -2.27 -10.48
C THR A 47 -6.66 -2.81 -11.60
N THR A 48 -7.27 -3.33 -12.66
CA THR A 48 -6.54 -3.85 -13.84
C THR A 48 -5.66 -2.77 -14.46
N VAL A 49 -6.19 -1.56 -14.68
CA VAL A 49 -5.42 -0.45 -15.25
C VAL A 49 -4.22 -0.08 -14.38
N ILE A 50 -4.36 -0.12 -13.05
CA ILE A 50 -3.27 0.20 -12.13
C ILE A 50 -2.21 -0.93 -12.13
N ILE A 51 -2.64 -2.19 -12.11
CA ILE A 51 -1.75 -3.36 -12.21
C ILE A 51 -0.97 -3.32 -13.52
N ASP A 52 -1.62 -3.03 -14.65
CA ASP A 52 -0.95 -2.96 -15.95
C ASP A 52 0.13 -1.86 -15.98
N ARG A 53 -0.06 -0.75 -15.25
CA ARG A 53 0.98 0.28 -15.08
C ARG A 53 2.15 -0.22 -14.24
N LEU A 54 1.89 -0.98 -13.17
CA LEU A 54 2.94 -1.56 -12.32
C LEU A 54 3.73 -2.64 -13.06
N VAL A 55 3.07 -3.44 -13.90
CA VAL A 55 3.71 -4.41 -14.80
C VAL A 55 4.60 -3.68 -15.81
N LYS A 56 4.11 -2.61 -16.45
CA LYS A 56 4.91 -1.80 -17.38
C LYS A 56 6.14 -1.18 -16.72
N ARG A 57 6.09 -0.93 -15.42
CA ARG A 57 7.23 -0.44 -14.62
C ARG A 57 8.16 -1.54 -14.13
N GLY A 58 7.85 -2.81 -14.40
CA GLY A 58 8.66 -3.95 -13.96
C GLY A 58 8.60 -4.20 -12.46
N LEU A 59 7.57 -3.72 -11.75
CA LEU A 59 7.42 -3.90 -10.29
C LEU A 59 6.53 -5.10 -9.93
N VAL A 60 5.73 -5.56 -10.88
CA VAL A 60 4.72 -6.59 -10.65
C VAL A 60 4.75 -7.55 -11.82
N ASP A 61 4.68 -8.84 -11.52
CA ASP A 61 4.52 -9.89 -12.52
C ASP A 61 3.08 -10.42 -12.50
N ARG A 62 2.63 -10.85 -13.66
CA ARG A 62 1.28 -11.40 -13.88
C ARG A 62 1.37 -12.68 -14.68
N TYR A 63 0.78 -13.75 -14.17
CA TYR A 63 0.74 -15.04 -14.86
C TYR A 63 -0.63 -15.71 -14.73
N ARG A 64 -0.94 -16.60 -15.68
CA ARG A 64 -2.16 -17.42 -15.62
C ARG A 64 -1.86 -18.70 -14.87
N SER A 65 -2.81 -19.15 -14.04
CA SER A 65 -2.69 -20.44 -13.35
C SER A 65 -2.58 -21.58 -14.36
N GLU A 66 -1.71 -22.56 -14.08
CA GLU A 66 -1.58 -23.77 -14.88
C GLU A 66 -2.78 -24.71 -14.71
N LEU A 67 -3.42 -24.69 -13.52
CA LEU A 67 -4.57 -25.53 -13.19
C LEU A 67 -5.88 -24.99 -13.77
N ASP A 68 -6.05 -23.66 -13.81
CA ASP A 68 -7.21 -23.00 -14.43
C ASP A 68 -6.78 -21.69 -15.09
N ARG A 69 -6.67 -21.70 -16.42
CA ARG A 69 -6.22 -20.53 -17.22
C ARG A 69 -7.13 -19.31 -17.12
N ARG A 70 -8.32 -19.44 -16.53
CA ARG A 70 -9.21 -18.30 -16.23
C ARG A 70 -8.71 -17.49 -15.04
N ILE A 71 -7.94 -18.10 -14.15
CA ILE A 71 -7.34 -17.45 -12.99
C ILE A 71 -6.05 -16.74 -13.41
N VAL A 72 -5.97 -15.48 -13.02
CA VAL A 72 -4.80 -14.64 -13.21
C VAL A 72 -4.25 -14.30 -11.84
N TYR A 73 -3.00 -14.68 -11.62
CA TYR A 73 -2.23 -14.27 -10.44
C TYR A 73 -1.35 -13.07 -10.74
N VAL A 74 -1.13 -12.29 -9.69
CA VAL A 74 -0.37 -11.05 -9.66
C VAL A 74 0.47 -11.09 -8.39
N HIS A 75 1.76 -10.75 -8.48
CA HIS A 75 2.66 -10.68 -7.33
C HIS A 75 3.72 -9.61 -7.51
N LEU A 76 4.33 -9.18 -6.40
CA LEU A 76 5.57 -8.40 -6.46
C LEU A 76 6.68 -9.29 -6.97
N ASN A 77 7.47 -8.77 -7.90
CA ASN A 77 8.80 -9.30 -8.15
C ASN A 77 9.81 -8.61 -7.22
N GLN A 78 11.10 -8.94 -7.34
CA GLN A 78 12.12 -8.38 -6.47
C GLN A 78 12.18 -6.85 -6.56
N ALA A 79 12.14 -6.28 -7.77
CA ALA A 79 12.17 -4.83 -7.96
C ALA A 79 10.93 -4.14 -7.33
N GLY A 80 9.77 -4.79 -7.39
CA GLY A 80 8.55 -4.33 -6.71
C GLY A 80 8.66 -4.34 -5.20
N LEU A 81 9.27 -5.39 -4.63
CA LEU A 81 9.51 -5.50 -3.20
C LEU A 81 10.48 -4.43 -2.72
N ASP A 82 11.61 -4.27 -3.40
CA ASP A 82 12.62 -3.25 -3.08
C ASP A 82 12.02 -1.83 -3.13
N ALA A 83 11.23 -1.54 -4.17
CA ALA A 83 10.53 -0.26 -4.31
C ALA A 83 9.51 -0.04 -3.17
N PHE A 84 8.76 -1.08 -2.80
CA PHE A 84 7.82 -1.00 -1.69
C PHE A 84 8.52 -0.71 -0.36
N GLU A 85 9.59 -1.44 -0.04
CA GLU A 85 10.34 -1.30 1.21
C GLU A 85 10.98 0.09 1.32
N MET A 86 11.63 0.56 0.24
CA MET A 86 12.21 1.90 0.18
C MET A 86 11.16 2.99 0.41
N ILE A 87 10.01 2.91 -0.27
CA ILE A 87 8.93 3.89 -0.07
C ILE A 87 8.39 3.79 1.36
N GLN A 88 8.26 2.58 1.92
CA GLN A 88 7.78 2.43 3.29
C GLN A 88 8.71 3.02 4.31
N GLU A 89 10.02 2.84 4.14
CA GLU A 89 11.03 3.42 5.01
C GLU A 89 10.98 4.95 4.95
N LYS A 90 10.92 5.54 3.74
CA LYS A 90 10.75 6.99 3.56
C LYS A 90 9.48 7.49 4.27
N ARG A 91 8.35 6.80 4.11
CA ARG A 91 7.07 7.15 4.77
C ARG A 91 7.19 7.12 6.29
N ASN A 92 7.81 6.07 6.83
CA ASN A 92 8.04 5.93 8.27
C ASN A 92 8.97 7.04 8.79
N GLY A 93 10.04 7.37 8.07
CA GLY A 93 10.96 8.45 8.42
C GLY A 93 10.28 9.82 8.48
N VAL A 94 9.42 10.13 7.50
CA VAL A 94 8.63 11.37 7.48
C VAL A 94 7.68 11.43 8.68
N LEU A 95 6.98 10.34 8.98
CA LEU A 95 6.10 10.27 10.15
C LEU A 95 6.88 10.47 11.45
N THR A 96 8.00 9.78 11.63
CA THR A 96 8.89 9.93 12.79
C THR A 96 9.36 11.37 12.96
N LYS A 97 9.74 12.05 11.87
CA LYS A 97 10.16 13.47 11.89
C LYS A 97 9.05 14.41 12.35
N TYR A 98 7.79 14.13 12.02
CA TYR A 98 6.67 14.94 12.51
C TYR A 98 6.35 14.62 13.96
N MET A 99 6.36 13.34 14.34
CA MET A 99 6.11 12.91 15.72
C MET A 99 7.17 13.44 16.69
N SER A 100 8.43 13.58 16.25
CA SER A 100 9.51 14.13 17.08
C SER A 100 9.35 15.62 17.41
N GLN A 101 8.38 16.32 16.81
CA GLN A 101 8.06 17.72 17.13
C GLN A 101 6.98 17.85 18.20
N LEU A 102 6.37 16.74 18.61
CA LEU A 102 5.35 16.71 19.65
C LEU A 102 5.99 16.55 21.03
N THR A 103 5.42 17.24 22.01
CA THR A 103 5.75 17.03 23.42
C THR A 103 5.22 15.69 23.91
N GLU A 104 5.77 15.18 25.02
CA GLU A 104 5.28 13.95 25.66
C GLU A 104 3.78 14.02 25.98
N LYS A 105 3.30 15.19 26.43
CA LYS A 105 1.87 15.39 26.71
C LYS A 105 1.02 15.26 25.44
N GLN A 106 1.42 15.89 24.34
CA GLN A 106 0.68 15.82 23.08
C GLN A 106 0.64 14.38 22.52
N LEU A 107 1.74 13.64 22.66
CA LEU A 107 1.78 12.23 22.29
C LEU A 107 0.83 11.39 23.16
N ALA A 108 0.83 11.61 24.48
CA ALA A 108 -0.08 10.92 25.40
C ALA A 108 -1.56 11.21 25.06
N ASP A 109 -1.91 12.49 24.86
CA ASP A 109 -3.26 12.90 24.47
C ASP A 109 -3.70 12.25 23.14
N MET A 110 -2.77 12.12 22.17
CA MET A 110 -3.03 11.45 20.89
C MET A 110 -3.27 9.95 21.06
N VAL A 111 -2.46 9.27 21.87
CA VAL A 111 -2.63 7.84 22.16
C VAL A 111 -4.00 7.59 22.80
N GLU A 112 -4.39 8.39 23.79
CA GLU A 112 -5.70 8.30 24.44
C GLU A 112 -6.85 8.43 23.43
N CYS A 113 -6.76 9.41 22.52
CA CYS A 113 -7.76 9.60 21.46
C CYS A 113 -7.85 8.38 20.52
N ILE A 114 -6.70 7.83 20.13
CA ILE A 114 -6.64 6.66 19.22
C ILE A 114 -7.19 5.40 19.91
N GLU A 115 -6.86 5.18 21.18
CA GLU A 115 -7.39 4.06 21.97
C GLU A 115 -8.91 4.14 22.11
N HIS A 116 -9.44 5.33 22.38
CA HIS A 116 -10.89 5.56 22.44
C HIS A 116 -11.56 5.33 21.08
N LEU A 117 -10.99 5.84 19.98
CA LEU A 117 -11.50 5.55 18.64
C LEU A 117 -11.49 4.04 18.32
N SER A 118 -10.44 3.33 18.71
CA SER A 118 -10.30 1.89 18.51
C SER A 118 -11.35 1.08 19.28
N SER A 119 -11.72 1.50 20.49
CA SER A 119 -12.77 0.84 21.27
C SER A 119 -14.17 1.02 20.66
N ILE A 120 -14.42 2.14 19.97
CA ILE A 120 -15.68 2.38 19.24
C ILE A 120 -15.80 1.46 18.03
N VAL A 121 -14.74 1.29 17.24
CA VAL A 121 -14.76 0.49 15.99
C VAL A 121 -14.85 -1.02 16.24
N LYS A 122 -14.47 -1.49 17.43
CA LYS A 122 -14.56 -2.90 17.83
C LYS A 122 -15.95 -3.30 18.37
N ASN A 123 -16.88 -2.35 18.52
CA ASN A 123 -18.29 -2.58 18.83
C ASN A 123 -19.17 -2.43 17.58
#